data_AF-A0A924LUH4-F1
#
_entry.id   AF-A0A924LUH4-F1
#
_cell.length_a   1.000
_cell.length_b   1.000
_cell.length_c   1.000
_cell.angle_alpha   90.00
_cell.angle_beta   90.00
_cell.angle_gamma   90.00
#
_symmetry.space_group_name_H-M   'P 1'
#
loop_
_entity.id
_entity.type
_entity.pdbx_description
1 polymer ?
#
loop_
_entity_poly.entity_id
_entity_poly.type
_entity_poly.pdbx_seq_one_letter_code
_entity_poly.pdbx_strand_id
1 'polypeptide(L)'
;MGSKNKLKRFGENEAFENVFQPTREDIVSGNFGMKGNWNTNFFKNSNPIVLELGCGKGEYSIGLAAKFPDKNFIGIDLKGARFWRGAKTAVETGLKNVGFIRMQIELIDKVFAQNEVDEIWITFPDPQIKYKR
;
A
#
# COMPACT_ATOMS: atom_id res chain seq x y z
N MET A 1 -3.25 1.26 27.55
CA MET A 1 -1.92 1.39 26.89
C MET A 1 -1.93 1.31 25.35
N GLY A 2 -3.01 0.89 24.67
CA GLY A 2 -3.01 0.73 23.19
C GLY A 2 -3.18 1.99 22.33
N SER A 3 -3.87 3.02 22.82
CA SER A 3 -4.19 4.24 22.03
C SER A 3 -2.96 5.14 21.79
N LYS A 4 -2.14 5.39 22.82
CA LYS A 4 -0.92 6.24 22.70
C LYS A 4 0.09 5.68 21.68
N ASN A 5 0.26 4.36 21.64
CA ASN A 5 1.14 3.71 20.66
C ASN A 5 0.58 3.75 19.23
N LYS A 6 -0.75 3.80 19.06
CA LYS A 6 -1.38 3.89 17.73
C LYS A 6 -1.17 5.27 17.11
N LEU A 7 -1.36 6.34 17.87
CA LEU A 7 -1.09 7.72 17.43
C LEU A 7 0.39 7.92 17.08
N LYS A 8 1.29 7.36 17.90
CA LYS A 8 2.74 7.40 17.63
C LYS A 8 3.10 6.72 16.31
N ARG A 9 2.62 5.49 16.08
CA ARG A 9 2.85 4.75 14.82
C ARG A 9 2.28 5.50 13.61
N PHE A 10 1.14 6.17 13.77
CA PHE A 10 0.55 6.95 12.70
C PHE A 10 1.42 8.17 12.33
N GLY A 11 1.97 8.86 13.33
CA GLY A 11 2.93 9.96 13.08
C GLY A 11 4.22 9.48 12.42
N GLU A 12 4.75 8.32 12.83
CA GLU A 12 5.95 7.75 12.20
C GLU A 12 5.76 7.37 10.73
N ASN A 13 4.53 7.05 10.30
CA ASN A 13 4.26 6.78 8.88
C ASN A 13 4.57 8.00 7.98
N GLU A 14 4.46 9.23 8.50
CA GLU A 14 4.78 10.44 7.73
C GLU A 14 6.27 10.56 7.46
N ALA A 15 7.12 9.88 8.24
CA ALA A 15 8.56 9.87 8.05
C ALA A 15 9.06 8.77 7.11
N PHE A 16 8.18 7.85 6.67
CA PHE A 16 8.56 6.74 5.81
C PHE A 16 8.39 7.09 4.34
N GLU A 17 9.49 7.11 3.58
CA GLU A 17 9.48 7.38 2.13
C GLU A 17 8.72 6.32 1.32
N ASN A 18 8.54 5.11 1.87
CA ASN A 18 7.77 4.03 1.26
C ASN A 18 6.29 4.04 1.68
N VAL A 19 5.79 5.11 2.30
CA VAL A 19 4.39 5.25 2.72
C VAL A 19 3.75 6.49 2.09
N PHE A 20 2.63 6.29 1.41
CA PHE A 20 1.83 7.33 0.80
C PHE A 20 0.49 7.47 1.53
N GLN A 21 0.12 8.69 1.94
CA GLN A 21 -1.13 8.94 2.66
C GLN A 21 -1.90 10.14 2.09
N PRO A 22 -2.25 10.13 0.78
CA PRO A 22 -3.00 11.22 0.19
C PRO A 22 -4.37 11.39 0.86
N THR A 23 -4.89 12.61 0.84
CA THR A 23 -6.29 12.83 1.22
C THR A 23 -7.21 12.24 0.15
N ARG A 24 -8.47 11.98 0.52
CA ARG A 24 -9.49 11.57 -0.47
C ARG A 24 -9.65 12.63 -1.56
N GLU A 25 -9.55 13.90 -1.19
CA GLU A 25 -9.67 15.02 -2.13
C GLU A 25 -8.53 15.02 -3.14
N ASP A 26 -7.28 14.78 -2.70
CA ASP A 26 -6.12 14.67 -3.60
C ASP A 26 -6.29 13.55 -4.62
N ILE A 27 -6.84 12.41 -4.19
CA ILE A 27 -7.09 11.27 -5.09
C ILE A 27 -8.19 11.60 -6.09
N VAL A 28 -9.32 12.15 -5.63
CA VAL A 28 -10.49 12.40 -6.50
C VAL A 28 -10.23 13.53 -7.49
N SER A 29 -9.49 14.56 -7.09
CA SER A 29 -9.09 15.68 -7.95
C SER A 29 -7.95 15.32 -8.91
N GLY A 30 -7.28 14.19 -8.72
CA GLY A 30 -6.11 13.78 -9.52
C GLY A 30 -4.80 14.45 -9.08
N ASN A 31 -4.79 15.19 -7.98
CA ASN A 31 -3.61 15.90 -7.46
C ASN A 31 -2.57 14.99 -6.80
N PHE A 32 -2.87 13.70 -6.60
CA PHE A 32 -1.90 12.75 -6.02
C PHE A 32 -0.67 12.49 -6.91
N GLY A 33 -0.78 12.66 -8.23
CA GLY A 33 0.37 12.65 -9.15
C GLY A 33 1.06 11.29 -9.42
N MET A 34 0.70 10.22 -8.71
CA MET A 34 1.32 8.90 -8.91
C MET A 34 0.70 8.07 -10.04
N LYS A 35 -0.50 8.43 -10.49
CA LYS A 35 -1.21 7.70 -11.55
C LYS A 35 -0.38 7.67 -12.85
N GLY A 36 -0.03 6.46 -13.30
CA GLY A 36 0.80 6.25 -14.49
C GLY A 36 2.30 6.44 -14.26
N ASN A 37 2.72 6.76 -13.03
CA ASN A 37 4.08 7.16 -12.71
C ASN A 37 4.71 6.32 -11.58
N TRP A 38 4.10 5.22 -11.12
CA TRP A 38 4.64 4.46 -9.98
C TRP A 38 6.05 3.92 -10.24
N ASN A 39 6.25 3.33 -11.41
CA ASN A 39 7.55 2.80 -11.83
C ASN A 39 8.61 3.91 -11.98
N THR A 40 8.25 5.04 -12.59
CA THR A 40 9.17 6.17 -12.83
C THR A 40 9.47 6.97 -11.57
N ASN A 41 8.48 7.23 -10.73
CA ASN A 41 8.60 8.18 -9.62
C ASN A 41 9.00 7.50 -8.31
N PHE A 42 8.55 6.26 -8.07
CA PHE A 42 8.83 5.54 -6.82
C PHE A 42 9.84 4.40 -7.00
N PHE A 43 9.53 3.40 -7.82
CA PHE A 43 10.37 2.20 -7.91
C PHE A 43 11.66 2.39 -8.72
N LYS A 44 11.72 3.42 -9.57
CA LYS A 44 12.87 3.77 -10.44
C LYS A 44 13.30 2.62 -11.35
N ASN A 45 12.36 1.82 -11.81
CA ASN A 45 12.58 0.69 -12.70
C ASN A 45 11.31 0.44 -13.55
N SER A 46 11.33 -0.60 -14.39
CA SER A 46 10.20 -1.00 -15.24
C SER A 46 9.64 -2.37 -14.87
N ASN A 47 9.81 -2.80 -13.62
CA ASN A 47 9.35 -4.11 -13.16
C ASN A 47 7.82 -4.15 -13.06
N PRO A 48 7.21 -5.34 -13.13
CA PRO A 48 5.78 -5.49 -12.94
C PRO A 48 5.32 -4.98 -11.57
N ILE A 49 4.14 -4.36 -11.51
CA ILE A 49 3.52 -3.88 -10.28
C ILE A 49 2.44 -4.86 -9.83
N VAL A 50 2.60 -5.35 -8.60
CA VAL A 50 1.67 -6.24 -7.91
C VAL A 50 1.02 -5.50 -6.75
N LEU A 51 -0.31 -5.52 -6.70
CA LEU A 51 -1.07 -4.90 -5.61
C LEU A 51 -1.54 -5.93 -4.59
N GLU A 52 -1.46 -5.59 -3.30
CA GLU A 52 -2.14 -6.31 -2.23
C GLU A 52 -3.29 -5.44 -1.69
N LEU A 53 -4.53 -5.85 -1.97
CA LEU A 53 -5.73 -5.12 -1.54
C LEU A 53 -6.16 -5.56 -0.13
N GLY A 54 -6.14 -4.63 0.82
CA GLY A 54 -6.42 -4.93 2.22
C GLY A 54 -5.22 -5.56 2.92
N CYS A 55 -4.03 -4.97 2.77
CA CYS A 55 -2.77 -5.59 3.17
C CYS A 55 -2.59 -5.77 4.69
N GLY A 56 -3.43 -5.16 5.54
CA GLY A 56 -3.35 -5.32 6.98
C GLY A 56 -1.99 -4.89 7.51
N LYS A 57 -1.16 -5.85 7.95
CA LYS A 57 0.20 -5.59 8.44
C LYS A 57 1.26 -5.49 7.34
N GLY A 58 0.92 -5.81 6.11
CA GLY A 58 1.84 -5.84 4.97
C GLY A 58 2.71 -7.10 4.91
N GLU A 59 2.33 -8.19 5.59
CA GLU A 59 3.16 -9.40 5.68
C GLU A 59 3.37 -10.06 4.30
N TYR A 60 2.34 -10.11 3.45
CA TYR A 60 2.48 -10.64 2.09
C TYR A 60 3.28 -9.68 1.21
N SER A 61 2.97 -8.38 1.20
CA SER A 61 3.76 -7.38 0.46
C SER A 61 5.26 -7.48 0.78
N ILE A 62 5.63 -7.59 2.06
CA ILE A 62 7.03 -7.73 2.48
C ILE A 62 7.62 -9.08 2.07
N GLY A 63 6.93 -10.18 2.35
CA GLY A 63 7.41 -11.53 2.04
C GLY A 63 7.60 -11.74 0.54
N LEU A 64 6.68 -11.23 -0.28
CA LEU A 64 6.75 -11.30 -1.74
C LEU A 64 7.84 -10.39 -2.29
N ALA A 65 8.00 -9.17 -1.77
CA ALA A 65 9.07 -8.27 -2.17
C ALA A 65 10.47 -8.85 -1.91
N ALA A 66 10.66 -9.51 -0.77
CA ALA A 66 11.91 -10.19 -0.46
C ALA A 66 12.16 -11.42 -1.35
N LYS A 67 11.10 -12.12 -1.76
CA LYS A 67 11.19 -13.34 -2.59
C LYS A 67 11.35 -13.05 -4.08
N PHE A 68 10.77 -11.96 -4.57
CA PHE A 68 10.70 -11.60 -5.98
C PHE A 68 11.26 -10.18 -6.20
N PRO A 69 12.61 -10.03 -6.22
CA PRO A 69 13.26 -8.73 -6.39
C PRO A 69 13.01 -8.08 -7.77
N ASP A 70 12.56 -8.89 -8.74
CA ASP A 70 12.19 -8.51 -10.10
C ASP A 70 10.73 -8.04 -10.24
N LYS A 71 9.98 -7.96 -9.13
CA LYS A 71 8.63 -7.41 -9.06
C LYS A 71 8.56 -6.28 -8.03
N ASN A 72 7.66 -5.32 -8.27
CA ASN A 72 7.34 -4.23 -7.37
C ASN A 72 6.00 -4.50 -6.66
N PHE A 73 5.93 -4.21 -5.37
CA PHE A 73 4.75 -4.50 -4.55
C PHE A 73 4.17 -3.24 -3.92
N ILE A 74 2.85 -3.09 -3.95
CA ILE A 74 2.15 -2.01 -3.25
C ILE A 74 1.04 -2.59 -2.37
N GLY A 75 1.18 -2.40 -1.06
CA GLY A 75 0.13 -2.75 -0.10
C GLY A 75 -0.86 -1.60 0.10
N ILE A 76 -2.16 -1.88 -0.07
CA ILE A 76 -3.25 -0.90 0.08
C ILE A 76 -4.08 -1.23 1.33
N ASP A 77 -4.22 -0.28 2.26
CA ASP A 77 -5.17 -0.40 3.38
C ASP A 77 -5.66 0.97 3.86
N LEU A 78 -6.94 1.07 4.24
CA LEU A 78 -7.52 2.31 4.76
C LEU A 78 -6.95 2.69 6.15
N LYS A 79 -6.54 1.70 6.94
CA LYS A 79 -6.07 1.84 8.32
C LYS A 79 -4.54 1.84 8.36
N GLY A 80 -3.92 3.00 8.09
CA GLY A 80 -2.46 3.14 8.02
C GLY A 80 -1.66 2.68 9.25
N ALA A 81 -2.26 2.67 10.44
CA ALA A 81 -1.62 2.12 11.64
C ALA A 81 -1.40 0.59 11.57
N ARG A 82 -2.07 -0.13 10.68
CA ARG A 82 -1.92 -1.58 10.50
C ARG A 82 -0.65 -1.91 9.74
N PHE A 83 -0.42 -1.26 8.59
CA PHE A 83 0.74 -1.53 7.75
C PHE A 83 2.02 -0.86 8.23
N TRP A 84 1.98 0.00 9.27
CA TRP A 84 3.18 0.61 9.86
C TRP A 84 4.29 -0.42 10.13
N ARG A 85 3.92 -1.63 10.59
CA ARG A 85 4.92 -2.67 10.84
C ARG A 85 5.61 -3.12 9.55
N GLY A 86 4.84 -3.36 8.48
CA GLY A 86 5.37 -3.69 7.16
C GLY A 86 6.25 -2.57 6.60
N ALA A 87 5.76 -1.33 6.61
CA ALA A 87 6.52 -0.15 6.16
C ALA A 87 7.87 -0.02 6.87
N LYS A 88 7.85 -0.11 8.21
CA LYS A 88 9.06 -0.10 9.03
C LYS A 88 10.00 -1.26 8.70
N THR A 89 9.47 -2.48 8.54
CA THR A 89 10.27 -3.66 8.19
C THR A 89 10.93 -3.49 6.82
N ALA A 90 10.24 -2.95 5.81
CA ALA A 90 10.85 -2.66 4.51
C ALA A 90 12.04 -1.69 4.63
N VAL A 91 11.89 -0.61 5.41
CA VAL A 91 12.98 0.34 5.68
C VAL A 91 14.14 -0.33 6.42
N GLU A 92 13.85 -1.08 7.50
CA GLU A 92 14.86 -1.77 8.32
C GLU A 92 15.65 -2.84 7.54
N THR A 93 15.01 -3.48 6.56
CA THR A 93 15.60 -4.55 5.74
C THR A 93 16.13 -4.06 4.38
N GLY A 94 15.97 -2.77 4.07
CA GLY A 94 16.42 -2.18 2.81
C GLY A 94 15.65 -2.63 1.57
N LEU A 95 14.41 -3.11 1.73
CA LEU A 95 13.54 -3.49 0.60
C LEU A 95 13.05 -2.24 -0.13
N LYS A 96 13.49 -2.08 -1.38
CA LYS A 96 13.16 -0.93 -2.24
C LYS A 96 12.03 -1.20 -3.23
N ASN A 97 11.67 -2.45 -3.44
CA ASN A 97 10.61 -2.90 -4.35
C ASN A 97 9.26 -3.07 -3.63
N VAL A 98 9.04 -2.36 -2.53
CA VAL A 98 7.76 -2.40 -1.78
C VAL A 98 7.38 -1.03 -1.24
N GLY A 99 6.11 -0.65 -1.40
CA GLY A 99 5.52 0.55 -0.84
C GLY A 99 4.12 0.29 -0.26
N PHE A 100 3.62 1.27 0.49
CA PHE A 100 2.30 1.19 1.12
C PHE A 100 1.51 2.46 0.85
N ILE A 101 0.23 2.32 0.55
CA ILE A 101 -0.67 3.46 0.35
C ILE A 101 -1.91 3.36 1.24
N ARG A 102 -2.20 4.47 1.92
CA ARG A 102 -3.44 4.64 2.68
C ARG A 102 -4.51 5.26 1.80
N MET A 103 -5.42 4.43 1.29
CA MET A 103 -6.56 4.87 0.49
C MET A 103 -7.75 3.91 0.62
N GLN A 104 -8.91 4.35 0.13
CA GLN A 104 -10.05 3.46 -0.14
C GLN A 104 -9.77 2.69 -1.43
N ILE A 105 -9.98 1.37 -1.42
CA ILE A 105 -9.70 0.50 -2.57
C ILE A 105 -10.60 0.88 -3.76
N GLU A 106 -11.79 1.41 -3.50
CA GLU A 106 -12.75 1.87 -4.49
C GLU A 106 -12.22 3.02 -5.37
N LEU A 107 -11.14 3.70 -4.96
CA LEU A 107 -10.51 4.78 -5.71
C LEU A 107 -9.28 4.32 -6.51
N ILE A 108 -9.08 3.01 -6.68
CA ILE A 108 -7.92 2.42 -7.35
C ILE A 108 -7.73 2.96 -8.78
N ASP A 109 -8.82 3.22 -9.50
CA ASP A 109 -8.81 3.78 -10.87
C ASP A 109 -8.33 5.24 -10.94
N LYS A 110 -8.28 5.94 -9.80
CA LYS A 110 -7.73 7.30 -9.68
C LYS A 110 -6.25 7.29 -9.34
N VAL A 111 -5.73 6.19 -8.81
CA VAL A 111 -4.35 6.07 -8.34
C VAL A 111 -3.46 5.30 -9.30
N PHE A 112 -4.04 4.42 -10.11
CA PHE A 112 -3.33 3.65 -11.13
C PHE A 112 -3.90 3.93 -12.52
N ALA A 113 -3.04 4.05 -13.51
CA ALA A 113 -3.42 4.19 -14.91
C ALA A 113 -3.84 2.85 -15.52
N GLN A 114 -4.48 2.92 -16.70
CA GLN A 114 -4.82 1.72 -17.46
C GLN A 114 -3.54 0.94 -17.78
N ASN A 115 -3.55 -0.37 -17.56
CA ASN A 115 -2.41 -1.29 -17.77
C ASN A 115 -1.15 -0.97 -16.95
N GLU A 116 -1.26 -0.20 -15.85
CA GLU A 116 -0.11 0.06 -14.96
C GLU A 116 0.14 -1.08 -13.95
N VAL A 117 -0.88 -1.91 -13.70
CA VAL A 117 -0.84 -3.00 -12.71
C VAL A 117 -0.91 -4.34 -13.43
N ASP A 118 0.02 -5.24 -13.08
CA ASP A 118 0.14 -6.56 -13.70
C ASP A 118 -0.60 -7.65 -12.93
N GLU A 119 -0.72 -7.51 -11.60
CA GLU A 119 -1.27 -8.54 -10.74
C GLU A 119 -1.95 -7.94 -9.50
N ILE A 120 -3.05 -8.55 -9.05
CA ILE A 120 -3.81 -8.12 -7.87
C ILE A 120 -4.03 -9.30 -6.94
N TRP A 121 -3.64 -9.13 -5.68
CA TRP A 121 -3.80 -10.09 -4.60
C TRP A 121 -4.90 -9.66 -3.63
N ILE A 122 -5.81 -10.59 -3.35
CA ILE A 122 -6.86 -10.46 -2.35
C ILE A 122 -6.81 -11.72 -1.48
N THR A 123 -6.09 -11.66 -0.36
CA THR A 123 -5.69 -12.86 0.39
C THR A 123 -6.78 -13.37 1.33
N PHE A 124 -7.44 -12.47 2.06
CA PHE A 124 -8.50 -12.81 3.02
C PHE A 124 -9.52 -11.67 3.14
N PRO A 125 -10.36 -11.44 2.11
CA PRO A 125 -11.35 -10.38 2.16
C PRO A 125 -12.43 -10.73 3.21
N ASP A 126 -13.09 -9.69 3.75
CA ASP A 126 -14.23 -9.89 4.65
C ASP A 126 -15.31 -10.74 3.92
N PRO A 127 -15.75 -11.88 4.50
CA PRO A 127 -16.71 -12.77 3.85
C PRO A 127 -18.12 -12.16 3.74
N GLN A 128 -18.38 -10.99 4.34
CA GLN A 128 -19.66 -10.26 4.31
C GLN A 128 -20.88 -11.12 4.65
N ILE A 129 -20.76 -12.01 5.65
CA ILE A 129 -21.87 -12.90 6.03
C ILE A 129 -23.03 -12.06 6.59
N LYS A 130 -24.12 -11.98 5.83
CA LYS A 130 -25.38 -11.37 6.28
C LYS A 130 -26.29 -12.46 6.83
N TYR A 131 -26.33 -12.61 8.16
CA TYR A 131 -27.40 -13.37 8.79
C TYR A 131 -28.69 -12.56 8.70
N LYS A 132 -29.52 -12.87 7.69
CA LYS A 132 -30.92 -12.46 7.72
C LYS A 132 -31.63 -13.37 8.71
N ARG A 133 -32.16 -12.78 9.78
CA ARG A 133 -33.19 -13.39 10.62
C ARG A 133 -34.55 -13.03 10.05
#